data_AF-A0A417WJK1-F1
#
_entry.id   AF-A0A417WJK1-F1
#
_cell.length_a   1.000
_cell.length_b   1.000
_cell.length_c   1.000
_cell.angle_alpha   90.00
_cell.angle_beta   90.00
_cell.angle_gamma   90.00
#
_symmetry.space_group_name_H-M   'P 1'
#
loop_
_entity.id
_entity.type
_entity.pdbx_description
1 polymer ?
#
loop_
_entity_poly.entity_id
_entity_poly.type
_entity_poly.pdbx_seq_one_letter_code
_entity_poly.pdbx_strand_id
1 'polypeptide(L)' 'MNRKALEENLGRRIKVRLFDGAEYEGYLRKSGDERYRNDPNLYLPKNYYFLTDDYGVCKTCLFRVSHIQNYKILA' A
#
# COMPACT_ATOMS: atom_id res chain seq x y z
N MET A 1 4.08 8.79 -11.29
CA MET A 1 2.70 8.35 -10.92
C MET A 1 2.06 9.41 -10.04
N ASN A 2 0.76 9.68 -10.16
CA ASN A 2 0.07 10.70 -9.34
C ASN A 2 -0.46 10.07 -8.04
N ARG A 3 -0.22 10.73 -6.90
CA ARG A 3 -0.74 10.34 -5.59
C ARG A 3 -2.26 10.20 -5.58
N LYS A 4 -2.98 11.14 -6.20
CA LYS A 4 -4.45 11.13 -6.23
C LYS A 4 -4.99 9.87 -6.89
N ALA A 5 -4.43 9.47 -8.02
CA ALA A 5 -4.82 8.26 -8.74
C ALA A 5 -4.54 6.98 -7.93
N LEU A 6 -3.47 6.94 -7.13
CA LEU A 6 -3.23 5.83 -6.22
C LEU A 6 -4.25 5.80 -5.08
N GLU A 7 -4.54 6.96 -4.48
CA GLU A 7 -5.48 7.08 -3.35
C GLU A 7 -6.93 6.77 -3.74
N GLU A 8 -7.33 6.99 -5.00
CA GLU A 8 -8.62 6.54 -5.56
C GLU A 8 -8.79 5.01 -5.54
N ASN A 9 -7.69 4.26 -5.40
CA ASN A 9 -7.68 2.80 -5.34
C ASN A 9 -7.48 2.25 -3.91
N LEU A 10 -7.57 3.08 -2.86
CA LEU A 10 -7.52 2.60 -1.48
C LEU A 10 -8.61 1.56 -1.21
N GLY A 11 -8.22 0.46 -0.57
CA GLY A 11 -9.08 -0.66 -0.27
C GLY A 11 -9.36 -1.60 -1.44
N ARG A 12 -8.86 -1.31 -2.65
CA ARG A 12 -8.91 -2.23 -3.79
C ARG A 12 -7.73 -3.19 -3.78
N ARG A 13 -7.93 -4.39 -4.33
CA ARG A 13 -6.86 -5.35 -4.56
C ARG A 13 -6.05 -4.89 -5.78
N ILE A 14 -4.74 -4.76 -5.60
CA ILE A 14 -3.82 -4.34 -6.66
C ILE A 14 -2.61 -5.25 -6.71
N LYS A 15 -1.96 -5.31 -7.87
CA LYS A 15 -0.60 -5.80 -8.03
C LYS A 15 0.33 -4.61 -8.24
N VAL A 16 1.39 -4.48 -7.45
CA VAL A 16 2.37 -3.38 -7.51
C VAL A 16 3.77 -3.91 -7.75
N ARG A 17 4.56 -3.23 -8.57
CA ARG A 17 6.00 -3.43 -8.70
C ARG A 17 6.76 -2.28 -8.06
N LEU A 18 7.64 -2.57 -7.10
CA LEU A 18 8.39 -1.56 -6.35
C LEU A 18 9.80 -1.33 -6.95
N PHE A 19 10.54 -0.39 -6.36
CA PHE A 19 11.86 0.09 -6.81
C PHE A 19 12.94 -0.99 -6.89
N ASP A 20 12.81 -2.04 -6.09
CA ASP A 20 13.67 -3.23 -6.07
C ASP A 20 13.32 -4.24 -7.18
N GLY A 21 12.29 -3.95 -7.97
CA GLY A 21 11.79 -4.82 -9.01
C GLY A 21 10.87 -5.93 -8.51
N ALA A 22 10.66 -6.07 -7.19
CA ALA A 22 9.77 -7.06 -6.62
C ALA A 22 8.31 -6.71 -6.87
N GLU A 23 7.49 -7.76 -7.06
CA GLU A 23 6.06 -7.64 -7.29
C GLU A 23 5.28 -8.15 -6.08
N TYR A 24 4.25 -7.40 -5.70
CA TYR A 24 3.38 -7.73 -4.58
C TYR A 24 1.92 -7.59 -4.99
N GLU A 25 1.07 -8.41 -4.38
CA GLU A 25 -0.37 -8.37 -4.56
C GLU A 25 -1.06 -8.25 -3.20
N GLY A 26 -2.12 -7.45 -3.13
CA GLY A 26 -2.95 -7.31 -1.94
C GLY A 26 -3.82 -6.06 -1.97
N TYR A 27 -4.51 -5.79 -0.86
CA TYR A 27 -5.35 -4.62 -0.70
C TYR A 27 -4.53 -3.38 -0.38
N LEU A 28 -4.70 -2.32 -1.16
CA LEU A 28 -3.99 -1.08 -0.94
C LEU A 28 -4.48 -0.36 0.32
N ARG A 29 -3.55 -0.07 1.23
CA ARG A 29 -3.79 0.65 2.49
C ARG A 29 -2.84 1.83 2.63
N LYS A 30 -3.19 2.73 3.54
CA LYS A 30 -2.43 3.94 3.85
C LYS A 30 -2.05 3.93 5.32
N SER A 31 -0.81 4.33 5.60
CA SER A 31 -0.32 4.48 6.96
C SER A 31 -0.98 5.68 7.66
N GLY A 32 -1.09 5.61 8.99
CA GLY A 32 -1.76 6.64 9.80
C GLY A 32 -3.29 6.58 9.76
N ASP A 33 -3.87 5.49 9.26
CA ASP A 33 -5.29 5.22 9.42
C ASP A 33 -5.57 4.68 10.84
N GLU A 34 -6.65 5.14 11.47
CA GLU A 34 -7.04 4.76 12.85
C GLU A 34 -7.19 3.24 13.01
N ARG A 35 -7.49 2.50 11.93
CA ARG A 35 -7.55 1.03 11.93
C ARG A 35 -6.25 0.37 12.39
N TYR A 36 -5.12 1.05 12.20
CA TYR A 36 -3.79 0.53 12.53
C TYR A 36 -3.21 1.13 13.79
N ARG A 37 -3.99 1.83 14.62
CA ARG A 37 -3.52 2.51 15.84
C ARG A 37 -2.72 1.60 16.79
N ASN A 38 -3.03 0.31 16.82
CA ASN A 38 -2.34 -0.68 17.66
C ASN A 38 -1.02 -1.18 17.06
N ASP A 39 -0.71 -0.87 15.80
CA ASP A 39 0.58 -1.14 15.17
C ASP A 39 1.31 0.19 14.91
N PRO A 40 2.27 0.56 15.78
CA PRO A 40 3.03 1.80 15.64
C PRO A 40 3.74 1.93 14.29
N ASN A 41 4.14 0.81 13.68
CA ASN A 41 4.83 0.83 12.39
C ASN A 41 3.90 1.21 11.24
N LEU A 42 2.60 0.96 11.38
CA LEU A 42 1.60 1.32 10.38
C LEU A 42 0.89 2.63 10.71
N TYR A 43 0.84 3.03 11.99
CA TYR A 43 0.17 4.25 12.43
C TYR A 43 1.06 5.50 12.44
N LEU A 44 2.29 5.41 12.98
CA LEU A 44 3.14 6.58 13.15
C LEU A 44 3.67 7.15 11.83
N PRO A 45 4.11 6.33 10.84
CA PRO A 45 4.53 6.86 9.56
C PRO A 45 3.35 7.50 8.83
N LYS A 46 3.54 8.71 8.32
CA LYS A 46 2.53 9.42 7.52
C LYS A 46 2.91 9.43 6.05
N ASN A 47 1.89 9.41 5.18
CA ASN A 47 2.05 9.45 3.73
C ASN A 47 2.79 8.24 3.12
N TYR A 48 2.69 7.07 3.76
CA TYR A 48 3.11 5.79 3.20
C TYR A 48 1.91 4.92 2.86
N TYR A 49 2.19 3.91 2.04
CA TYR A 49 1.24 2.91 1.58
C TYR A 49 1.84 1.52 1.79
N PHE A 50 0.96 0.53 1.86
CA PHE A 50 1.33 -0.87 1.96
C PHE A 50 0.19 -1.74 1.42
N LEU A 51 0.49 -3.00 1.16
CA LEU A 51 -0.52 -3.98 0.80
C LEU A 51 -0.81 -4.91 1.97
N THR A 52 -2.07 -5.29 2.13
CA THR A 52 -2.48 -6.36 3.06
C THR A 52 -3.04 -7.56 2.31
N ASP A 53 -2.97 -8.74 2.90
CA ASP A 53 -3.76 -9.88 2.44
C ASP A 53 -5.24 -9.78 2.86
N ASP A 54 -6.00 -10.84 2.58
CA ASP A 54 -7.42 -10.98 2.91
C ASP A 54 -7.69 -10.98 4.43
N TYR A 55 -6.68 -11.27 5.26
CA TYR A 55 -6.77 -11.27 6.73
C TYR A 55 -6.26 -9.95 7.34
N GLY A 56 -5.83 -8.99 6.52
CA GLY A 56 -5.31 -7.71 6.98
C GLY A 56 -3.83 -7.74 7.38
N VAL A 57 -3.10 -8.82 7.12
CA VAL A 57 -1.66 -8.93 7.41
C VAL A 57 -0.88 -8.17 6.35
N CYS A 58 0.09 -7.36 6.78
CA CYS A 58 0.94 -6.58 5.89
C CYS A 58 1.84 -7.50 5.02
N LYS A 59 1.84 -7.27 3.70
CA LYS A 59 2.56 -8.06 2.69
C LYS A 59 3.78 -7.37 2.12
N THR A 60 3.95 -6.08 2.37
CA THR A 60 4.99 -5.24 1.79
C THR A 60 5.72 -4.44 2.86
N CYS A 61 6.89 -3.93 2.54
CA CYS A 61 7.41 -2.76 3.25
C CYS A 61 6.48 -1.55 3.03
N LEU A 62 6.63 -0.53 3.88
CA LEU A 62 6.00 0.76 3.61
C LEU A 62 6.65 1.41 2.39
N PHE A 63 5.83 1.86 1.45
CA PHE A 63 6.30 2.51 0.22
C PHE A 63 5.61 3.85 -0.03
N ARG A 64 6.25 4.70 -0.83
CA ARG A 64 5.69 5.96 -1.33
C ARG A 64 5.27 5.79 -2.78
N VAL A 65 4.50 6.73 -3.30
CA VAL A 65 4.12 6.78 -4.72
C VAL A 65 5.37 6.77 -5.64
N SER A 66 6.46 7.41 -5.21
CA SER A 66 7.74 7.45 -5.94
C SER A 66 8.48 6.12 -5.99
N HIS A 67 8.13 5.17 -5.12
CA HIS A 67 8.74 3.84 -5.07
C HIS A 67 8.07 2.86 -6.04
N ILE A 68 6.92 3.25 -6.63
CA ILE A 68 6.12 2.39 -7.49
C ILE A 68 6.61 2.56 -8.92
N GLN A 69 7.09 1.47 -9.51
CA GLN A 69 7.45 1.42 -10.93
C GLN A 69 6.21 1.28 -11.80
N ASN A 70 5.29 0.40 -11.44
CA ASN A 70 3.97 0.24 -12.05
C ASN A 70 3.00 -0.45 -11.09
N TYR A 71 1.70 -0.37 -11.38
CA TYR A 71 0.68 -1.15 -10.68
C TYR A 71 -0.49 -1.48 -11.60
N LYS A 72 -1.27 -2.49 -11.22
CA LYS A 72 -2.50 -2.92 -11.90
C LYS A 72 -3.58 -3.17 -10.86
N ILE A 73 -4.81 -2.75 -11.16
CA ILE A 73 -5.98 -3.07 -10.35
C ILE A 73 -6.40 -4.50 -10.68
N LEU A 74 -6.70 -5.29 -9.65
CA LEU A 74 -7.24 -6.64 -9.80
C LEU A 74 -8.76 -6.57 -9.53
N ALA A 75 -9.53 -7.13 -10.45
CA ALA A 75 -11.00 -7.17 -10.39
C ALA A 75 -11.48 -8.15 -9.32
#